data_AF-A0A2M7N528-F1
#
_entry.id   AF-A0A2M7N528-F1
#
_cell.length_a   1.000
_cell.length_b   1.000
_cell.length_c   1.000
_cell.angle_alpha   90.00
_cell.angle_beta   90.00
_cell.angle_gamma   90.00
#
_symmetry.space_group_name_H-M   'P 1'
#
loop_
_entity.id
_entity.type
_entity.pdbx_description
1 polymer ?
#
loop_
_entity_poly.entity_id
_entity_poly.type
_entity_poly.pdbx_seq_one_letter_code
_entity_poly.pdbx_strand_id
1 'polypeptide(L)'
;YYISALKYAGHPYAYQTIGSSFAVKADVYCKQGGMNKRKAGEDFYFLQKVIQLGNYAELNTTKVFPSPRASNRVPFGTGATIKKMLENKSSNYLTYNLKAFNDIEQVVIVCKKMFGSKDADVKFVLTEFSEPLQKFLIENNFVKNILEINENSNSQTTFQQRFFKWFNMFKVLKYMNFSHPAYYPFVNITESAIEFLKLKGIVTNNKDAMELCEDFRKNKL
;
A
#
# COMPACT_ATOMS: atom_id res chain seq x y z
N TYR A 1 9.78 -3.05 -4.33
CA TYR A 1 8.76 -2.70 -5.34
C TYR A 1 7.44 -2.23 -4.73
N TYR A 2 6.54 -3.10 -4.24
CA TYR A 2 5.19 -2.66 -3.83
C TYR A 2 5.16 -1.48 -2.85
N ILE A 3 5.87 -1.59 -1.72
CA ILE A 3 5.97 -0.49 -0.75
C ILE A 3 6.71 0.72 -1.34
N SER A 4 7.77 0.49 -2.11
CA SER A 4 8.53 1.55 -2.79
C SER A 4 7.64 2.37 -3.75
N ALA A 5 6.77 1.70 -4.51
CA ALA A 5 5.83 2.32 -5.43
C ALA A 5 4.71 3.07 -4.69
N LEU A 6 4.24 2.57 -3.55
CA LEU A 6 3.31 3.30 -2.68
C LEU A 6 3.94 4.54 -2.03
N LYS A 7 5.21 4.43 -1.59
CA LYS A 7 5.99 5.57 -1.09
C LYS A 7 6.18 6.61 -2.19
N TYR A 8 6.45 6.16 -3.42
CA TYR A 8 6.53 7.03 -4.59
C TYR A 8 5.19 7.74 -4.87
N ALA A 9 4.07 7.01 -4.83
CA ALA A 9 2.73 7.57 -4.94
C ALA A 9 2.35 8.54 -3.79
N GLY A 10 3.20 8.66 -2.77
CA GLY A 10 3.04 9.65 -1.69
C GLY A 10 2.02 9.26 -0.62
N HIS A 11 1.56 8.01 -0.57
CA HIS A 11 0.61 7.59 0.46
C HIS A 11 1.27 7.65 1.85
N PRO A 12 0.71 8.39 2.84
CA PRO A 12 1.41 8.70 4.09
C PRO A 12 1.65 7.49 5.00
N TYR A 13 0.92 6.40 4.77
CA TYR A 13 1.02 5.16 5.54
C TYR A 13 1.62 4.01 4.72
N ALA A 14 2.39 4.31 3.68
CA ALA A 14 3.10 3.34 2.83
C ALA A 14 4.28 2.67 3.54
N TYR A 15 3.99 1.79 4.50
CA TYR A 15 4.98 1.04 5.27
C TYR A 15 4.81 -0.46 5.10
N GLN A 16 5.90 -1.18 5.31
CA GLN A 16 5.86 -2.63 5.38
C GLN A 16 4.96 -3.05 6.55
N THR A 17 3.85 -3.70 6.23
CA THR A 17 2.84 -4.16 7.20
C THR A 17 2.66 -5.67 7.19
N ILE A 18 3.59 -6.37 6.54
CA ILE A 18 3.59 -7.82 6.40
C ILE A 18 4.88 -8.36 7.03
N GLY A 19 4.72 -9.22 8.03
CA GLY A 19 5.80 -10.02 8.61
C GLY A 19 5.95 -9.83 10.11
N SER A 20 6.53 -10.83 10.74
CA SER A 20 6.73 -10.92 12.20
C SER A 20 7.84 -10.04 12.76
N SER A 21 8.36 -9.08 11.98
CA SER A 21 9.53 -8.27 12.35
C SER A 21 9.12 -6.81 12.60
N PHE A 22 8.45 -6.59 13.72
CA PHE A 22 8.13 -5.26 14.24
C PHE A 22 8.19 -5.26 15.77
N ALA A 23 8.35 -4.08 16.35
CA ALA A 23 8.24 -3.86 17.78
C ALA A 23 7.27 -2.70 18.04
N VAL A 24 6.52 -2.79 19.13
CA VAL A 24 5.56 -1.78 19.56
C VAL A 24 5.67 -1.60 21.07
N LYS A 25 5.50 -0.36 21.55
CA LYS A 25 5.45 -0.13 23.00
C LYS A 25 4.25 -0.84 23.60
N ALA A 26 4.43 -1.42 24.79
CA ALA A 26 3.38 -2.16 25.47
C ALA A 26 2.10 -1.32 25.70
N ASP A 27 2.26 -0.04 26.06
CA ASP A 27 1.14 0.87 26.26
C ASP A 27 0.36 1.13 24.97
N VAL A 28 1.05 1.30 23.83
CA VAL A 28 0.42 1.44 22.51
C VAL A 28 -0.31 0.16 22.10
N TYR A 29 0.29 -1.01 22.34
CA TYR A 29 -0.36 -2.30 22.09
C TYR A 29 -1.69 -2.42 22.85
N CYS A 30 -1.67 -2.13 24.16
CA CYS A 30 -2.86 -2.16 25.01
C CYS A 30 -3.91 -1.13 24.57
N LYS A 31 -3.51 0.11 24.27
CA LYS A 31 -4.40 1.17 23.78
C LYS A 31 -5.09 0.82 22.47
N GLN A 32 -4.44 0.02 21.61
CA GLN A 32 -5.00 -0.42 20.33
C GLN A 32 -5.80 -1.73 20.40
N GLY A 33 -6.03 -2.25 21.62
CA GLY A 33 -6.76 -3.49 21.87
C GLY A 33 -5.99 -4.75 21.48
N GLY A 34 -4.67 -4.66 21.40
CA GLY A 34 -3.78 -5.75 20.99
C GLY A 34 -3.95 -6.19 19.53
N MET A 35 -3.39 -7.37 19.22
CA MET A 35 -3.52 -7.99 17.90
C MET A 35 -4.87 -8.68 17.75
N ASN A 36 -5.41 -8.63 16.54
CA ASN A 36 -6.66 -9.30 16.23
C ASN A 36 -6.47 -10.83 16.20
N LYS A 37 -7.52 -11.59 16.52
CA LYS A 37 -7.53 -13.06 16.49
C LYS A 37 -7.77 -13.63 15.09
N ARG A 38 -7.54 -12.84 14.02
CA ARG A 38 -7.74 -13.33 12.66
C ARG A 38 -6.69 -14.39 12.36
N LYS A 39 -7.07 -15.38 11.55
CA LYS A 39 -6.16 -16.45 11.15
C LYS A 39 -5.08 -15.97 10.17
N ALA A 40 -5.23 -14.81 9.54
CA ALA A 40 -4.26 -14.26 8.60
C ALA A 40 -4.41 -12.74 8.46
N GLY A 41 -3.30 -12.07 8.14
CA GLY A 41 -3.26 -10.62 7.95
C GLY A 41 -3.37 -9.84 9.26
N GLU A 42 -3.17 -10.49 10.39
CA GLU A 42 -3.23 -9.92 11.72
C GLU A 42 -2.27 -8.74 11.87
N ASP A 43 -1.03 -8.89 11.37
CA ASP A 43 0.00 -7.86 11.30
C ASP A 43 -0.49 -6.65 10.50
N PHE A 44 -1.07 -6.88 9.32
CA PHE A 44 -1.54 -5.83 8.43
C PHE A 44 -2.60 -4.96 9.09
N TYR A 45 -3.61 -5.58 9.70
CA TYR A 45 -4.67 -4.86 10.40
C TYR A 45 -4.16 -4.18 11.67
N PHE A 46 -3.24 -4.79 12.41
CA PHE A 46 -2.68 -4.21 13.62
C PHE A 46 -1.79 -3.00 13.31
N LEU A 47 -0.80 -3.18 12.45
CA LEU A 47 0.18 -2.15 12.09
C LEU A 47 -0.48 -0.95 11.42
N GLN A 48 -1.49 -1.16 10.58
CA GLN A 48 -2.25 -0.06 9.99
C GLN A 48 -2.89 0.87 11.05
N LYS A 49 -3.39 0.31 12.16
CA LYS A 49 -3.92 1.13 13.27
C LYS A 49 -2.79 1.85 14.01
N VAL A 50 -1.70 1.14 14.29
CA VAL A 50 -0.57 1.65 15.08
C VAL A 50 0.16 2.78 14.35
N ILE A 51 0.43 2.60 13.05
CA ILE A 51 1.15 3.58 12.21
C ILE A 51 0.39 4.92 12.15
N GLN A 52 -0.93 4.88 12.14
CA GLN A 52 -1.77 6.09 12.13
C GLN A 52 -1.68 6.92 13.43
N LEU A 53 -1.10 6.38 14.52
CA LEU A 53 -0.87 7.12 15.76
C LEU A 53 0.38 8.02 15.70
N GLY A 54 1.23 7.86 14.68
CA GLY A 54 2.50 8.58 14.59
C GLY A 54 3.62 7.97 15.44
N ASN A 55 4.77 8.64 15.48
CA ASN A 55 5.97 8.25 16.25
C ASN A 55 6.47 6.82 15.97
N TYR A 56 6.55 6.45 14.70
CA TYR A 56 7.02 5.16 14.23
C TYR A 56 8.18 5.35 13.25
N ALA A 57 9.00 4.32 13.07
CA ALA A 57 10.18 4.36 12.19
C ALA A 57 10.53 2.97 11.64
N GLU A 58 11.23 2.93 10.52
CA GLU A 58 11.85 1.71 9.98
C GLU A 58 13.25 1.53 10.59
N LEU A 59 13.53 0.35 11.17
CA LEU A 59 14.84 0.01 11.73
C LEU A 59 15.77 -0.54 10.65
N ASN A 60 16.44 0.36 9.92
CA ASN A 60 17.26 0.02 8.75
C ASN A 60 18.72 -0.35 9.06
N THR A 61 19.15 -0.29 10.32
CA THR A 61 20.52 -0.61 10.76
C THR A 61 20.67 -2.03 11.30
N THR A 62 19.55 -2.74 11.52
CA THR A 62 19.54 -4.10 12.06
C THR A 62 18.88 -5.04 11.08
N LYS A 63 19.35 -6.29 11.02
CA LYS A 63 18.85 -7.31 10.10
C LYS A 63 18.45 -8.56 10.87
N VAL A 64 17.24 -9.04 10.61
CA VAL A 64 16.75 -10.32 11.12
C VAL A 64 16.58 -11.26 9.93
N PHE A 65 16.99 -12.52 10.09
CA PHE A 65 16.88 -13.55 9.07
C PHE A 65 15.81 -14.58 9.50
N PRO A 66 14.52 -14.32 9.25
CA PRO A 66 13.48 -15.30 9.56
C PRO A 66 13.64 -16.52 8.66
N SER A 67 13.51 -17.72 9.25
CA SER A 67 13.54 -18.97 8.48
C SER A 67 12.31 -19.07 7.57
N PRO A 68 12.49 -19.21 6.23
CA PRO A 68 11.38 -19.42 5.31
C PRO A 68 10.83 -20.84 5.51
N ARG A 69 9.54 -20.96 5.83
CA ARG A 69 8.89 -22.26 6.03
C ARG A 69 7.56 -22.31 5.30
N ALA A 70 7.37 -23.34 4.48
CA ALA A 70 6.08 -23.64 3.89
C ALA A 70 5.05 -23.92 5.00
N SER A 71 3.82 -23.44 4.85
CA SER A 71 2.77 -23.62 5.86
C SER A 71 1.38 -23.57 5.23
N ASN A 72 0.51 -24.49 5.67
CA ASN A 72 -0.92 -24.54 5.31
C ASN A 72 -1.83 -24.01 6.42
N ARG A 73 -1.27 -23.45 7.51
CA ARG A 73 -2.06 -23.00 8.67
C ARG A 73 -3.02 -21.87 8.32
N VAL A 74 -2.74 -21.15 7.24
CA VAL A 74 -3.41 -19.92 6.84
C VAL A 74 -3.62 -19.88 5.32
N PRO A 75 -4.72 -19.29 4.82
CA PRO A 75 -5.04 -19.29 3.40
C PRO A 75 -4.15 -18.34 2.56
N PHE A 76 -3.49 -17.37 3.21
CA PHE A 76 -2.55 -16.43 2.59
C PHE A 76 -1.50 -16.00 3.62
N GLY A 77 -0.36 -15.51 3.14
CA GLY A 77 0.80 -15.13 3.97
C GLY A 77 2.07 -15.87 3.56
N THR A 78 3.19 -15.56 4.23
CA THR A 78 4.52 -16.01 3.80
C THR A 78 4.62 -17.52 3.60
N GLY A 79 4.10 -18.33 4.52
CA GLY A 79 4.19 -19.78 4.39
C GLY A 79 3.34 -20.38 3.26
N ALA A 80 2.18 -19.78 2.97
CA ALA A 80 1.36 -20.18 1.83
C ALA A 80 2.03 -19.77 0.50
N THR A 81 2.67 -18.60 0.46
CA THR A 81 3.44 -18.14 -0.70
C THR A 81 4.65 -19.03 -0.97
N ILE A 82 5.44 -19.37 0.05
CA ILE A 82 6.59 -20.29 -0.10
C ILE A 82 6.14 -21.65 -0.61
N LYS A 83 5.01 -22.18 -0.12
CA LYS A 83 4.47 -23.43 -0.65
C LYS A 83 4.12 -23.33 -2.14
N LYS A 84 3.38 -22.28 -2.53
CA LYS A 84 3.05 -22.02 -3.95
C LYS A 84 4.31 -21.88 -4.81
N MET A 85 5.37 -21.26 -4.28
CA MET A 85 6.66 -21.13 -4.95
C MET A 85 7.36 -22.48 -5.14
N LEU A 86 7.31 -23.36 -4.13
CA LEU A 86 7.90 -24.70 -4.23
C LEU A 86 7.11 -25.62 -5.17
N GLU A 87 5.79 -25.45 -5.25
CA GLU A 87 4.91 -26.21 -6.14
C GLU A 87 5.00 -25.71 -7.59
N ASN A 88 5.06 -24.39 -7.79
CA ASN A 88 5.20 -23.78 -9.11
C ASN A 88 6.69 -23.58 -9.44
N LYS A 89 7.25 -24.48 -10.26
CA LYS A 89 8.65 -24.38 -10.74
C LYS A 89 8.93 -23.18 -11.66
N SER A 90 7.95 -22.29 -11.91
CA SER A 90 8.15 -21.10 -12.74
C SER A 90 8.51 -19.88 -11.90
N SER A 91 9.51 -19.13 -12.36
CA SER A 91 10.00 -17.89 -11.74
C SER A 91 9.14 -16.65 -12.08
N ASN A 92 7.95 -16.86 -12.66
CA ASN A 92 7.09 -15.77 -13.13
C ASN A 92 6.19 -15.25 -12.01
N TYR A 93 6.78 -14.53 -11.06
CA TYR A 93 6.02 -13.85 -10.02
C TYR A 93 5.34 -12.61 -10.59
N LEU A 94 4.02 -12.61 -10.50
CA LEU A 94 3.21 -11.49 -10.92
C LEU A 94 3.03 -10.47 -9.79
N THR A 95 2.96 -9.20 -10.16
CA THR A 95 2.75 -8.07 -9.26
C THR A 95 1.80 -7.04 -9.87
N TYR A 96 1.45 -6.03 -9.08
CA TYR A 96 0.61 -4.93 -9.54
C TYR A 96 1.35 -4.00 -10.50
N ASN A 97 0.64 -3.57 -11.54
CA ASN A 97 1.13 -2.65 -12.55
C ASN A 97 1.39 -1.24 -11.99
N LEU A 98 2.48 -0.59 -12.42
CA LEU A 98 2.83 0.78 -12.00
C LEU A 98 1.70 1.81 -12.25
N LYS A 99 0.89 1.61 -13.31
CA LYS A 99 -0.24 2.50 -13.62
C LYS A 99 -1.23 2.64 -12.46
N ALA A 100 -1.50 1.56 -11.72
CA ALA A 100 -2.38 1.61 -10.56
C ALA A 100 -1.79 2.44 -9.40
N PHE A 101 -0.47 2.53 -9.28
CA PHE A 101 0.17 3.38 -8.27
C PHE A 101 0.11 4.86 -8.69
N ASN A 102 0.12 5.17 -9.99
CA ASN A 102 -0.13 6.53 -10.47
C ASN A 102 -1.54 6.99 -10.11
N ASP A 103 -2.54 6.11 -10.16
CA ASP A 103 -3.89 6.44 -9.67
C ASP A 103 -3.89 6.80 -8.18
N ILE A 104 -3.15 6.03 -7.36
CA ILE A 104 -2.98 6.36 -5.93
C ILE A 104 -2.31 7.73 -5.76
N GLU A 105 -1.30 8.04 -6.58
CA GLU A 105 -0.64 9.35 -6.58
C GLU A 105 -1.63 10.48 -6.88
N GLN A 106 -2.50 10.31 -7.89
CA GLN A 106 -3.54 11.30 -8.20
C GLN A 106 -4.47 11.55 -7.01
N VAL A 107 -4.90 10.49 -6.32
CA VAL A 107 -5.71 10.63 -5.10
C VAL A 107 -4.98 11.43 -4.03
N VAL A 108 -3.68 11.14 -3.81
CA VAL A 108 -2.85 11.84 -2.83
C VAL A 108 -2.67 13.32 -3.18
N ILE A 109 -2.41 13.64 -4.46
CA ILE A 109 -2.25 15.02 -4.94
C ILE A 109 -3.54 15.80 -4.78
N VAL A 110 -4.66 15.23 -5.23
CA VAL A 110 -5.98 15.84 -5.16
C VAL A 110 -6.38 16.10 -3.71
N CYS A 111 -6.17 15.14 -2.81
CA CYS A 111 -6.47 15.26 -1.37
C CYS A 111 -5.93 16.57 -0.76
N LYS A 112 -4.74 17.01 -1.19
CA LYS A 112 -4.11 18.26 -0.69
C LYS A 112 -4.92 19.53 -1.01
N LYS A 113 -5.87 19.47 -1.95
CA LYS A 113 -6.68 20.60 -2.42
C LYS A 113 -8.17 20.46 -2.11
N MET A 114 -8.59 19.38 -1.44
CA MET A 114 -10.02 19.06 -1.23
C MET A 114 -10.62 19.64 0.05
N PHE A 115 -9.82 20.27 0.91
CA PHE A 115 -10.35 20.89 2.12
C PHE A 115 -11.22 22.10 1.75
N GLY A 116 -12.45 22.12 2.26
CA GLY A 116 -13.43 23.17 1.95
C GLY A 116 -14.12 23.03 0.59
N SER A 117 -13.83 21.97 -0.18
CA SER A 117 -14.51 21.69 -1.45
C SER A 117 -16.00 21.38 -1.24
N LYS A 118 -16.84 21.89 -2.13
CA LYS A 118 -18.29 21.64 -2.16
C LYS A 118 -18.61 20.43 -3.04
N ASP A 119 -19.86 19.96 -2.98
CA ASP A 119 -20.33 18.79 -3.72
C ASP A 119 -20.00 18.84 -5.23
N ALA A 120 -20.22 19.99 -5.87
CA ALA A 120 -19.91 20.19 -7.28
C ALA A 120 -18.41 20.06 -7.58
N ASP A 121 -17.55 20.63 -6.72
CA ASP A 121 -16.09 20.55 -6.88
C ASP A 121 -15.61 19.09 -6.77
N VAL A 122 -16.13 18.35 -5.78
CA VAL A 122 -15.77 16.95 -5.55
C VAL A 122 -16.23 16.06 -6.70
N LYS A 123 -17.43 16.29 -7.24
CA LYS A 123 -17.94 15.58 -8.42
C LYS A 123 -17.12 15.88 -9.66
N PHE A 124 -16.72 17.13 -9.87
CA PHE A 124 -15.85 17.51 -10.98
C PHE A 124 -14.48 16.82 -10.87
N VAL A 125 -13.85 16.84 -9.70
CA VAL A 125 -12.59 16.11 -9.49
C VAL A 125 -12.72 14.62 -9.78
N LEU A 126 -13.87 14.01 -9.43
CA LEU A 126 -14.13 12.60 -9.70
C LEU A 126 -14.19 12.28 -11.21
N THR A 127 -14.51 13.24 -12.07
CA THR A 127 -14.49 13.06 -13.53
C THR A 127 -13.10 13.08 -14.14
N GLU A 128 -12.12 13.66 -13.44
CA GLU A 128 -10.73 13.76 -13.90
C GLU A 128 -9.90 12.49 -13.61
N PHE A 129 -10.41 11.58 -12.78
CA PHE A 129 -9.72 10.33 -12.49
C PHE A 129 -9.84 9.32 -13.64
N SER A 130 -8.86 8.41 -13.72
CA SER A 130 -8.91 7.27 -14.64
C SER A 130 -10.17 6.43 -14.40
N GLU A 131 -10.67 5.76 -15.44
CA GLU A 131 -11.86 4.90 -15.36
C GLU A 131 -11.85 3.90 -14.19
N PRO A 132 -10.77 3.11 -13.94
CA PRO A 132 -10.75 2.19 -12.79
C PRO A 132 -10.85 2.93 -11.45
N LEU A 133 -10.13 4.04 -11.30
CA LEU A 133 -10.12 4.80 -10.07
C LEU A 133 -11.48 5.46 -9.82
N GLN A 134 -12.06 6.09 -10.84
CA GLN A 134 -13.39 6.69 -10.78
C GLN A 134 -14.44 5.67 -10.33
N LYS A 135 -14.52 4.51 -10.99
CA LYS A 135 -15.48 3.46 -10.64
C LYS A 135 -15.30 2.98 -9.20
N PHE A 136 -14.06 2.70 -8.80
CA PHE A 136 -13.76 2.28 -7.43
C PHE A 136 -14.17 3.34 -6.39
N LEU A 137 -13.89 4.62 -6.66
CA LEU A 137 -14.24 5.71 -5.77
C LEU A 137 -15.76 5.92 -5.66
N ILE A 138 -16.49 5.77 -6.77
CA ILE A 138 -17.97 5.78 -6.78
C ILE A 138 -18.52 4.64 -5.91
N GLU A 139 -18.08 3.40 -6.13
CA GLU A 139 -18.50 2.23 -5.34
C GLU A 139 -18.18 2.37 -3.85
N ASN A 140 -17.16 3.16 -3.52
CA ASN A 140 -16.75 3.44 -2.14
C ASN A 140 -17.32 4.76 -1.59
N ASN A 141 -18.35 5.33 -2.22
CA ASN A 141 -19.07 6.54 -1.80
C ASN A 141 -18.15 7.76 -1.62
N PHE A 142 -17.20 7.98 -2.52
CA PHE A 142 -16.17 9.03 -2.41
C PHE A 142 -16.78 10.41 -2.10
N VAL A 143 -17.70 10.92 -2.93
CA VAL A 143 -18.30 12.25 -2.75
C VAL A 143 -18.87 12.43 -1.34
N LYS A 144 -19.70 11.47 -0.89
CA LYS A 144 -20.29 11.49 0.45
C LYS A 144 -19.22 11.54 1.55
N ASN A 145 -18.20 10.69 1.47
CA ASN A 145 -17.14 10.65 2.48
C ASN A 145 -16.34 11.96 2.51
N ILE A 146 -16.05 12.57 1.37
CA ILE A 146 -15.30 13.84 1.33
C ILE A 146 -16.10 14.97 1.96
N LEU A 147 -17.40 15.06 1.69
CA LEU A 147 -18.28 16.05 2.31
C LEU A 147 -18.34 15.85 3.82
N GLU A 148 -18.56 14.63 4.29
CA GLU A 148 -18.57 14.28 5.72
C GLU A 148 -17.22 14.63 6.38
N ILE A 149 -16.10 14.31 5.72
CA ILE A 149 -14.75 14.62 6.23
C ILE A 149 -14.57 16.14 6.31
N ASN A 150 -15.01 16.90 5.32
CA ASN A 150 -14.95 18.37 5.31
C ASN A 150 -15.77 18.97 6.46
N GLU A 151 -17.01 18.52 6.66
CA GLU A 151 -17.88 18.97 7.76
C GLU A 151 -17.24 18.72 9.13
N ASN A 152 -16.46 17.64 9.27
CA ASN A 152 -15.80 17.24 10.51
C ASN A 152 -14.34 17.73 10.62
N SER A 153 -13.91 18.65 9.76
CA SER A 153 -12.54 19.17 9.72
C SER A 153 -12.52 20.68 9.83
N ASN A 154 -11.72 21.21 10.76
CA ASN A 154 -11.52 22.64 10.95
C ASN A 154 -10.20 23.17 10.33
N SER A 155 -9.43 22.30 9.68
CA SER A 155 -8.17 22.66 9.04
C SER A 155 -7.80 21.64 7.95
N GLN A 156 -6.94 22.06 7.03
CA GLN A 156 -6.34 21.20 6.00
C GLN A 156 -5.66 19.96 6.60
N THR A 157 -5.01 20.11 7.76
CA THR A 157 -4.32 19.01 8.44
C THR A 157 -5.31 17.99 9.00
N THR A 158 -6.36 18.43 9.70
CA THR A 158 -7.42 17.55 10.22
C THR A 158 -8.13 16.81 9.08
N PHE A 159 -8.39 17.52 7.97
CA PHE A 159 -8.97 16.95 6.76
C PHE A 159 -8.11 15.80 6.22
N GLN A 160 -6.82 16.05 5.97
CA GLN A 160 -5.92 15.03 5.44
C GLN A 160 -5.83 13.81 6.35
N GLN A 161 -5.74 14.01 7.67
CA GLN A 161 -5.72 12.91 8.63
C GLN A 161 -6.98 12.04 8.54
N ARG A 162 -8.16 12.65 8.47
CA ARG A 162 -9.44 11.93 8.32
C ARG A 162 -9.57 11.27 6.95
N PHE A 163 -9.13 11.95 5.89
CA PHE A 163 -9.09 11.41 4.54
C PHE A 163 -8.26 10.12 4.49
N PHE A 164 -7.02 10.13 4.99
CA PHE A 164 -6.16 8.93 4.94
C PHE A 164 -6.53 7.86 5.98
N LYS A 165 -7.41 8.17 6.95
CA LYS A 165 -8.09 7.14 7.75
C LYS A 165 -9.15 6.40 6.94
N TRP A 166 -9.89 7.10 6.09
CA TRP A 166 -10.87 6.52 5.17
C TRP A 166 -10.20 5.82 3.97
N PHE A 167 -9.29 6.51 3.29
CA PHE A 167 -8.44 6.01 2.22
C PHE A 167 -7.14 5.43 2.78
N ASN A 168 -7.29 4.41 3.63
CA ASN A 168 -6.18 3.75 4.30
C ASN A 168 -5.53 2.65 3.44
N MET A 169 -4.48 2.00 3.96
CA MET A 169 -3.78 0.93 3.23
C MET A 169 -4.68 -0.25 2.86
N PHE A 170 -5.76 -0.52 3.61
CA PHE A 170 -6.73 -1.54 3.22
C PHE A 170 -7.60 -1.10 2.04
N LYS A 171 -8.00 0.18 1.99
CA LYS A 171 -8.68 0.76 0.83
C LYS A 171 -7.78 0.74 -0.40
N VAL A 172 -6.49 1.06 -0.25
CA VAL A 172 -5.49 0.92 -1.32
C VAL A 172 -5.41 -0.52 -1.79
N LEU A 173 -5.25 -1.51 -0.90
CA LEU A 173 -5.21 -2.92 -1.30
C LEU A 173 -6.49 -3.37 -2.03
N LYS A 174 -7.66 -2.90 -1.61
CA LYS A 174 -8.92 -3.13 -2.32
C LYS A 174 -8.89 -2.52 -3.72
N TYR A 175 -8.38 -1.29 -3.87
CA TYR A 175 -8.21 -0.66 -5.18
C TYR A 175 -7.29 -1.48 -6.07
N MET A 176 -6.11 -1.88 -5.56
CA MET A 176 -5.15 -2.67 -6.33
C MET A 176 -5.80 -3.99 -6.83
N ASN A 177 -6.63 -4.64 -6.01
CA ASN A 177 -7.37 -5.84 -6.43
C ASN A 177 -8.57 -5.55 -7.32
N PHE A 178 -9.18 -4.38 -7.22
CA PHE A 178 -10.29 -3.97 -8.09
C PHE A 178 -9.78 -3.64 -9.50
N SER A 179 -8.67 -2.93 -9.60
CA SER A 179 -8.10 -2.51 -10.88
C SER A 179 -7.46 -3.68 -11.65
N HIS A 180 -7.15 -4.79 -10.99
CA HIS A 180 -6.49 -5.96 -11.58
C HIS A 180 -7.37 -7.23 -11.55
N PRO A 181 -7.39 -8.04 -12.62
CA PRO A 181 -6.73 -7.83 -13.91
C PRO A 181 -7.54 -6.96 -14.88
N ALA A 182 -8.75 -6.54 -14.48
CA ALA A 182 -9.77 -6.01 -15.40
C ALA A 182 -9.35 -4.74 -16.15
N TYR A 183 -8.61 -3.82 -15.49
CA TYR A 183 -8.19 -2.55 -16.09
C TYR A 183 -6.68 -2.51 -16.32
N TYR A 184 -5.92 -3.07 -15.37
CA TYR A 184 -4.48 -3.24 -15.48
C TYR A 184 -4.12 -4.71 -15.32
N PRO A 185 -3.36 -5.30 -16.26
CA PRO A 185 -2.91 -6.67 -16.10
C PRO A 185 -1.88 -6.75 -14.98
N PHE A 186 -1.88 -7.87 -14.26
CA PHE A 186 -0.71 -8.21 -13.45
C PHE A 186 0.50 -8.39 -14.37
N VAL A 187 1.66 -7.93 -13.91
CA VAL A 187 2.92 -7.86 -14.67
C VAL A 187 4.03 -8.59 -13.95
N ASN A 188 5.09 -8.98 -14.65
CA ASN A 188 6.22 -9.63 -14.00
C ASN A 188 6.88 -8.69 -12.98
N ILE A 189 7.24 -9.21 -11.81
CA ILE A 189 7.89 -8.44 -10.76
C ILE A 189 9.24 -7.87 -11.21
N THR A 190 10.02 -8.58 -12.03
CA THR A 190 11.34 -8.10 -12.47
C THR A 190 11.19 -6.95 -13.47
N GLU A 191 10.26 -7.08 -14.42
CA GLU A 191 9.90 -6.02 -15.36
C GLU A 191 9.44 -4.75 -14.63
N SER A 192 8.52 -4.91 -13.66
CA SER A 192 8.00 -3.79 -12.88
C SER A 192 9.06 -3.15 -11.99
N ALA A 193 9.97 -3.95 -11.43
CA ALA A 193 11.08 -3.47 -10.64
C ALA A 193 12.06 -2.64 -11.48
N ILE A 194 12.41 -3.10 -12.68
CA ILE A 194 13.26 -2.37 -13.63
C ILE A 194 12.58 -1.07 -14.07
N GLU A 195 11.29 -1.12 -14.41
CA GLU A 195 10.51 0.06 -14.79
C GLU A 195 10.50 1.11 -13.67
N PHE A 196 10.31 0.67 -12.42
CA PHE A 196 10.34 1.54 -11.25
C PHE A 196 11.72 2.15 -10.99
N LEU A 197 12.80 1.36 -11.12
CA LEU A 197 14.17 1.88 -10.97
C LEU A 197 14.46 2.96 -12.02
N LYS A 198 14.07 2.73 -13.28
CA LYS A 198 14.18 3.72 -14.36
C LYS A 198 13.40 4.99 -14.04
N LEU A 199 12.18 4.88 -13.50
CA LEU A 199 11.37 6.01 -13.07
C LEU A 199 12.05 6.81 -11.94
N LYS A 200 12.86 6.16 -11.10
CA LYS A 200 13.69 6.80 -10.07
C LYS A 200 15.04 7.30 -10.59
N GLY A 201 15.31 7.22 -11.90
CA GLY A 201 16.57 7.63 -12.52
C GLY A 201 17.73 6.67 -12.27
N ILE A 202 17.44 5.44 -11.84
CA ILE A 202 18.45 4.41 -11.55
C ILE A 202 18.54 3.46 -12.74
N VAL A 203 19.74 3.37 -13.32
CA VAL A 203 20.04 2.42 -14.40
C VAL A 203 20.51 1.10 -13.78
N THR A 204 19.93 0.00 -14.21
CA THR A 204 20.37 -1.35 -13.83
C THR A 204 20.43 -2.25 -15.07
N ASN A 205 21.42 -3.14 -15.10
CA ASN A 205 21.51 -4.22 -16.09
C ASN A 205 21.05 -5.57 -15.50
N ASN A 206 20.69 -5.59 -14.22
CA ASN A 206 20.26 -6.78 -13.51
C ASN A 206 18.89 -7.23 -14.02
N LYS A 207 18.69 -8.54 -14.12
CA LYS A 207 17.46 -9.14 -14.63
C LYS A 207 16.83 -10.12 -13.65
N ASP A 208 17.63 -10.64 -12.71
CA ASP A 208 17.14 -11.54 -11.68
C ASP A 208 16.49 -10.78 -10.52
N ALA A 209 15.47 -11.39 -9.91
CA ALA A 209 14.73 -10.80 -8.81
C ALA A 209 15.61 -10.53 -7.57
N MET A 210 16.61 -11.38 -7.32
CA MET A 210 17.53 -11.23 -6.17
C MET A 210 18.43 -10.02 -6.36
N GLU A 211 19.04 -9.89 -7.53
CA GLU A 211 19.90 -8.75 -7.89
C GLU A 211 19.12 -7.43 -7.87
N LEU A 212 17.90 -7.42 -8.43
CA LEU A 212 17.01 -6.27 -8.37
C LEU A 212 16.64 -5.91 -6.94
N CYS A 213 16.46 -6.88 -6.04
CA CYS A 213 16.26 -6.58 -4.63
C CYS A 213 17.48 -5.91 -3.98
N GLU A 214 18.70 -6.23 -4.42
CA GLU A 214 19.89 -5.52 -3.97
C GLU A 214 19.94 -4.09 -4.48
N ASP A 215 19.55 -3.85 -5.73
CA ASP A 215 19.46 -2.49 -6.29
C ASP A 215 18.49 -1.62 -5.50
N PHE A 216 17.31 -2.14 -5.15
CA PHE A 216 16.36 -1.43 -4.30
C PHE A 216 16.97 -1.09 -2.94
N ARG A 217 17.65 -2.05 -2.29
CA ARG A 217 18.29 -1.83 -0.97
C ARG A 217 19.41 -0.80 -1.04
N LYS A 218 20.30 -0.88 -2.03
CA LYS A 218 21.42 0.08 -2.23
C LYS A 218 20.90 1.51 -2.38
N ASN A 219 19.75 1.67 -3.03
CA ASN A 219 19.11 2.96 -3.27
C ASN A 219 18.07 3.37 -2.21
N LYS A 220 17.95 2.62 -1.10
CA LYS A 220 16.99 2.87 -0.01
C LYS A 220 15.53 2.98 -0.49
N LEU A 221 15.15 2.12 -1.43
CA LEU A 221 13.81 2.02 -2.02
C LEU A 221 12.94 0.93 -1.38
#